data_AF-A0A356RCJ4-F1
#
_entry.id   AF-A0A356RCJ4-F1
#
_cell.length_a   1.000
_cell.length_b   1.000
_cell.length_c   1.000
_cell.angle_alpha   90.00
_cell.angle_beta   90.00
_cell.angle_gamma   90.00
#
_symmetry.space_group_name_H-M   'P 1'
#
loop_
_entity.id
_entity.type
_entity.pdbx_description
1 polymer ?
#
loop_
_entity_poly.entity_id
_entity_poly.type
_entity_poly.pdbx_seq_one_letter_code
_entity_poly.pdbx_strand_id
1 'polypeptide(L)'
;MQQEPGSNVTTSMTAPYGFLILGLLGGVAAAIAGDGGEEGAEKAVITESMIEAHETPAFGILGIFGLLLLGRLVLQNQFTRRTLVPYFLIAAIGLGTLSATGHYGGGLVYEQGARITLTQKAGLKVSEDSGPKRLGF
;
A
#
# COMPACT_ATOMS: atom_id res chain seq x y z
N MET A 1 34.48 -30.37 36.06
CA MET A 1 34.07 -29.15 35.34
C MET A 1 32.65 -29.38 34.84
N GLN A 2 31.67 -28.71 35.47
CA GLN A 2 30.27 -28.74 35.06
C GLN A 2 30.13 -27.81 33.85
N GLN A 3 29.51 -28.29 32.77
CA GLN A 3 29.12 -27.43 31.65
C GLN A 3 27.84 -26.68 32.05
N GLU A 4 27.90 -25.36 32.03
CA GLU A 4 26.76 -24.46 32.21
C GLU A 4 25.71 -24.68 31.09
N PRO A 5 24.40 -24.69 31.41
CA PRO A 5 23.34 -24.74 30.41
C PRO A 5 23.22 -23.37 29.70
N GLY A 6 24.08 -23.18 28.70
CA GLY A 6 24.07 -22.01 27.83
C GLY A 6 22.81 -21.96 26.97
N SER A 7 21.85 -21.17 27.43
CA SER A 7 20.99 -20.31 26.62
C SER A 7 20.60 -20.84 25.24
N ASN A 8 19.57 -21.67 25.17
CA ASN A 8 18.77 -21.83 23.96
C ASN A 8 17.93 -20.56 23.76
N VAL A 9 18.59 -19.43 23.54
CA VAL A 9 17.96 -18.28 22.90
C VAL A 9 17.72 -18.75 21.47
N THR A 10 16.57 -19.35 21.25
CA THR A 10 16.02 -19.70 19.94
C THR A 10 15.65 -18.42 19.18
N THR A 11 16.59 -17.49 19.03
CA THR A 11 16.51 -16.41 18.05
C THR A 11 17.22 -16.88 16.78
N SER A 12 16.54 -17.61 15.89
CA SER A 12 17.10 -17.77 14.53
C SER A 12 16.12 -18.04 13.39
N MET A 13 14.82 -18.04 13.62
CA MET A 13 13.84 -18.20 12.53
C MET A 13 12.62 -17.33 12.76
N THR A 14 12.72 -16.03 12.45
CA THR A 14 11.54 -15.34 11.92
C THR A 14 11.07 -16.18 10.73
N ALA A 15 9.89 -16.79 10.84
CA ALA A 15 9.39 -17.73 9.84
C ALA A 15 9.55 -17.13 8.43
N PRO A 16 9.98 -17.91 7.42
CA PRO A 16 10.23 -17.43 6.06
C PRO A 16 9.02 -16.74 5.39
N TYR A 17 7.85 -16.80 6.04
CA TYR A 17 6.59 -16.20 5.62
C TYR A 17 6.29 -14.85 6.32
N GLY A 18 6.98 -14.51 7.40
CA GLY A 18 6.61 -13.42 8.31
C GLY A 18 6.46 -12.06 7.61
N PHE A 19 7.45 -11.66 6.81
CA PHE A 19 7.39 -10.39 6.08
C PHE A 19 6.32 -10.37 4.97
N LEU A 20 6.06 -11.51 4.32
CA LEU A 20 5.00 -11.59 3.30
C LEU A 20 3.62 -11.50 3.94
N ILE A 21 3.42 -12.19 5.07
CA ILE A 21 2.18 -12.13 5.83
C ILE A 21 1.95 -10.73 6.39
N LEU A 22 2.96 -10.14 7.04
CA LEU A 22 2.86 -8.77 7.56
C LEU A 22 2.62 -7.75 6.45
N GLY A 23 3.32 -7.88 5.32
CA GLY A 23 3.11 -7.03 4.15
C GLY A 23 1.71 -7.15 3.58
N LEU A 24 1.19 -8.38 3.44
CA LEU A 24 -0.16 -8.63 2.95
C LEU A 24 -1.23 -8.10 3.91
N LEU A 25 -1.13 -8.39 5.21
CA LEU A 25 -2.07 -7.91 6.22
C LEU A 25 -2.05 -6.38 6.33
N GLY A 26 -0.85 -5.78 6.34
CA GLY A 26 -0.69 -4.33 6.34
C GLY A 26 -1.28 -3.69 5.09
N GLY A 27 -1.07 -4.29 3.92
CA GLY A 27 -1.66 -3.83 2.67
C GLY A 27 -3.19 -3.94 2.65
N VAL A 28 -3.77 -5.03 3.17
CA VAL A 28 -5.23 -5.19 3.29
C VAL A 28 -5.80 -4.13 4.23
N ALA A 29 -5.18 -3.93 5.39
CA ALA A 29 -5.60 -2.91 6.34
C ALA A 29 -5.51 -1.50 5.73
N ALA A 30 -4.46 -1.22 4.95
CA ALA A 30 -4.32 0.04 4.23
C ALA A 30 -5.40 0.21 3.14
N ALA A 31 -5.75 -0.84 2.39
CA ALA A 31 -6.80 -0.79 1.38
C ALA A 31 -8.17 -0.47 2.00
N ILE A 32 -8.51 -1.12 3.12
CA ILE A 32 -9.76 -0.83 3.87
C ILE A 32 -9.77 0.62 4.37
N ALA A 33 -8.64 1.11 4.88
CA ALA A 33 -8.52 2.49 5.34
C ALA A 33 -8.62 3.51 4.17
N GLY A 34 -8.08 3.16 3.00
CA GLY A 34 -8.13 3.97 1.79
C GLY A 34 -9.55 4.15 1.24
N ASP A 35 -10.29 3.04 1.12
CA ASP A 35 -11.70 3.01 0.70
C ASP A 35 -12.58 3.92 1.59
N GLY A 36 -12.39 3.85 2.91
CA GLY A 36 -13.09 4.76 3.84
C GLY A 36 -12.69 6.24 3.73
N GLY A 37 -11.55 6.55 3.08
CA GLY A 37 -11.05 7.90 2.85
C GLY A 37 -11.43 8.48 1.49
N GLU A 38 -11.84 7.66 0.54
CA GLU A 38 -12.10 8.04 -0.86
C GLU A 38 -13.22 9.09 -0.97
N GLU A 39 -14.38 8.84 -0.36
CA GLU A 39 -15.50 9.81 -0.34
C GLU A 39 -15.08 11.17 0.26
N GLY A 40 -14.15 11.17 1.22
CA GLY A 40 -13.61 12.38 1.82
C GLY A 40 -12.63 13.10 0.89
N ALA A 41 -11.82 12.34 0.15
CA ALA A 41 -10.84 12.85 -0.81
C ALA A 41 -11.50 13.49 -2.04
N GLU A 42 -12.54 12.86 -2.60
CA GLU A 42 -13.31 13.41 -3.73
C GLU A 42 -13.94 14.76 -3.37
N LYS A 43 -14.57 14.85 -2.20
CA LYS A 43 -15.17 16.09 -1.67
C LYS A 43 -14.13 17.18 -1.41
N ALA A 44 -12.86 16.81 -1.23
CA ALA A 44 -11.75 17.72 -0.98
C ALA A 44 -11.00 18.18 -2.25
N VAL A 45 -11.55 17.92 -3.45
CA VAL A 45 -10.99 18.32 -4.75
C VAL A 45 -9.68 17.59 -5.09
N ILE A 46 -9.49 16.38 -4.56
CA ILE A 46 -8.45 15.48 -5.08
C ILE A 46 -8.98 14.89 -6.39
N THR A 47 -8.20 15.00 -7.46
CA THR A 47 -8.62 14.49 -8.78
C THR A 47 -8.66 12.96 -8.77
N GLU A 48 -9.72 12.38 -9.32
CA GLU A 48 -9.89 10.93 -9.52
C GLU A 48 -8.64 10.28 -10.14
N SER A 49 -8.03 10.91 -11.16
CA SER A 49 -6.81 10.40 -11.80
C SER A 49 -5.60 10.26 -10.87
N MET A 50 -5.53 11.05 -9.80
CA MET A 50 -4.46 10.93 -8.81
C MET A 50 -4.74 9.82 -7.79
N ILE A 51 -6.01 9.62 -7.44
CA ILE A 51 -6.46 8.51 -6.59
C ILE A 51 -6.20 7.20 -7.34
N GLU A 52 -6.66 7.09 -8.59
CA GLU A 52 -6.48 5.92 -9.44
C GLU A 52 -5.00 5.56 -9.66
N ALA A 53 -4.12 6.57 -9.79
CA ALA A 53 -2.67 6.38 -9.91
C ALA A 53 -2.02 5.80 -8.64
N HIS A 54 -2.63 6.00 -7.47
CA HIS A 54 -2.21 5.38 -6.21
C HIS A 54 -2.84 3.98 -6.03
N GLU A 55 -4.13 3.85 -6.31
CA GLU A 55 -4.89 2.62 -6.08
C GLU A 55 -4.51 1.48 -7.00
N THR A 56 -4.35 1.76 -8.29
CA THR A 56 -3.98 0.73 -9.29
C THR A 56 -2.71 -0.05 -8.88
N PRO A 57 -1.58 0.62 -8.59
CA PRO A 57 -0.40 -0.10 -8.13
C PRO A 57 -0.56 -0.64 -6.69
N ALA A 58 -1.38 -0.01 -5.82
CA ALA A 58 -1.66 -0.53 -4.48
C ALA A 58 -2.33 -1.92 -4.51
N PHE A 59 -3.37 -2.10 -5.34
CA PHE A 59 -3.97 -3.42 -5.55
C PHE A 59 -3.00 -4.37 -6.25
N GLY A 60 -2.19 -3.87 -7.19
CA GLY A 60 -1.14 -4.64 -7.85
C GLY A 60 -0.13 -5.24 -6.87
N ILE A 61 0.39 -4.45 -5.93
CA ILE A 61 1.36 -4.95 -4.94
C ILE A 61 0.73 -5.92 -3.94
N LEU A 62 -0.54 -5.72 -3.58
CA LEU A 62 -1.30 -6.65 -2.75
C LEU A 62 -1.39 -8.04 -3.43
N GLY A 63 -1.72 -8.05 -4.71
CA GLY A 63 -1.72 -9.27 -5.54
C GLY A 63 -0.35 -9.93 -5.63
N ILE A 64 0.72 -9.14 -5.80
CA ILE A 64 2.09 -9.67 -5.86
C ILE A 64 2.52 -10.29 -4.52
N PHE A 65 2.23 -9.66 -3.39
CA PHE A 65 2.49 -10.25 -2.08
C PHE A 65 1.73 -11.55 -1.87
N GLY A 66 0.45 -11.59 -2.28
CA GLY A 66 -0.36 -12.81 -2.28
C GLY A 66 0.25 -13.92 -3.14
N LEU A 67 0.70 -13.59 -4.35
CA LEU A 67 1.35 -14.54 -5.27
C LEU A 67 2.68 -15.06 -4.72
N LEU A 68 3.52 -14.19 -4.16
CA LEU A 68 4.79 -14.59 -3.54
C LEU A 68 4.54 -15.50 -2.33
N LEU A 69 3.55 -15.17 -1.49
CA LEU A 69 3.18 -16.00 -0.35
C LEU A 69 2.66 -17.37 -0.81
N LEU A 70 1.74 -17.39 -1.77
CA LEU A 70 1.21 -18.64 -2.32
C LEU A 70 2.31 -19.49 -2.97
N GLY A 71 3.17 -18.86 -3.78
CA GLY A 71 4.32 -19.54 -4.39
C GLY A 71 5.23 -20.16 -3.34
N ARG A 72 5.47 -19.46 -2.22
CA ARG A 72 6.27 -19.98 -1.12
C ARG A 72 5.60 -21.14 -0.39
N LEU A 73 4.27 -21.11 -0.22
CA LEU A 73 3.48 -22.19 0.36
C LEU A 73 3.47 -23.44 -0.54
N VAL A 74 3.23 -23.27 -1.84
CA VAL A 74 3.23 -24.37 -2.82
C VAL A 74 4.59 -25.02 -2.94
N LEU A 75 5.66 -24.22 -2.95
CA LEU A 75 7.03 -24.73 -2.98
C LEU A 75 7.49 -25.26 -1.62
N GLN A 76 6.72 -25.06 -0.54
CA GLN A 76 7.10 -25.42 0.82
C GLN A 76 8.49 -24.91 1.22
N ASN A 77 8.85 -23.73 0.72
CA ASN A 77 10.18 -23.12 0.87
C ASN A 77 11.35 -23.95 0.26
N GLN A 78 11.06 -24.94 -0.59
CA GLN A 78 12.05 -25.73 -1.33
C GLN A 78 12.33 -25.10 -2.70
N PHE A 79 13.33 -24.21 -2.74
CA PHE A 79 13.70 -23.50 -3.96
C PHE A 79 14.80 -24.22 -4.74
N THR A 80 14.57 -24.42 -6.04
CA THR A 80 15.61 -24.81 -7.01
C THR A 80 16.02 -23.58 -7.80
N ARG A 81 17.15 -23.60 -8.52
CA ARG A 81 17.52 -22.47 -9.41
C ARG A 81 16.42 -22.10 -10.40
N ARG A 82 15.64 -23.09 -10.87
CA ARG A 82 14.55 -22.88 -11.83
C ARG A 82 13.33 -22.17 -11.22
N THR A 83 13.05 -22.37 -9.94
CA THR A 83 11.92 -21.72 -9.24
C THR A 83 12.34 -20.43 -8.54
N LEU A 84 13.61 -20.33 -8.16
CA LEU A 84 14.18 -19.18 -7.48
C LEU A 84 14.28 -17.95 -8.40
N VAL A 85 14.73 -18.13 -9.65
CA VAL A 85 14.82 -17.02 -10.62
C VAL A 85 13.47 -16.33 -10.86
N PRO A 86 12.40 -17.01 -11.28
CA PRO A 86 11.10 -16.35 -11.50
C PRO A 86 10.52 -15.77 -10.21
N TYR A 87 10.73 -16.43 -9.06
CA TYR A 87 10.31 -15.89 -7.77
C TYR A 87 10.98 -14.54 -7.45
N PHE A 88 12.29 -14.44 -7.66
CA PHE A 88 13.02 -13.18 -7.48
C PHE A 88 12.62 -12.10 -8.49
N LEU A 89 12.31 -12.47 -9.73
CA LEU A 89 11.81 -11.52 -10.73
C LEU A 89 10.44 -10.94 -10.30
N ILE A 90 9.53 -11.79 -9.83
CA ILE A 90 8.23 -11.34 -9.30
C ILE A 90 8.44 -10.43 -8.08
N ALA A 91 9.37 -10.78 -7.19
CA ALA A 91 9.70 -9.95 -6.04
C ALA A 91 10.29 -8.58 -6.44
N ALA A 92 11.14 -8.53 -7.47
CA ALA A 92 11.70 -7.29 -7.98
C ALA A 92 10.63 -6.40 -8.63
N ILE A 93 9.70 -6.99 -9.38
CA ILE A 93 8.52 -6.28 -9.92
C ILE A 93 7.70 -5.73 -8.74
N GLY A 94 7.44 -6.55 -7.72
CA GLY A 94 6.76 -6.12 -6.51
C GLY A 94 7.43 -4.93 -5.83
N LEU A 95 8.75 -4.93 -5.71
CA LEU A 95 9.49 -3.80 -5.14
C LEU A 95 9.31 -2.52 -5.97
N GLY A 96 9.32 -2.64 -7.30
CA GLY A 96 9.05 -1.52 -8.20
C GLY A 96 7.62 -0.98 -8.03
N THR A 97 6.62 -1.86 -8.03
CA THR A 97 5.21 -1.51 -7.81
C THR A 97 5.01 -0.85 -6.44
N LEU A 98 5.58 -1.41 -5.37
CA LEU A 98 5.51 -0.85 -4.03
C LEU A 98 6.09 0.57 -3.96
N SER A 99 7.23 0.77 -4.63
CA SER A 99 7.88 2.08 -4.71
C SER A 99 7.03 3.10 -5.47
N ALA A 100 6.37 2.69 -6.57
CA ALA A 100 5.43 3.52 -7.30
C ALA A 100 4.21 3.89 -6.45
N THR A 101 3.60 2.92 -5.77
CA THR A 101 2.48 3.16 -4.83
C THR A 101 2.86 4.19 -3.77
N GLY A 102 4.05 4.05 -3.17
CA GLY A 102 4.57 4.98 -2.17
C GLY A 102 4.79 6.39 -2.74
N HIS A 103 5.32 6.49 -3.96
CA HIS A 103 5.53 7.78 -4.64
C HIS A 103 4.21 8.52 -4.88
N TYR A 104 3.22 7.86 -5.47
CA TYR A 104 1.90 8.46 -5.72
C TYR A 104 1.15 8.75 -4.42
N GLY A 105 1.23 7.86 -3.43
CA GLY A 105 0.63 8.08 -2.11
C GLY A 105 1.23 9.28 -1.38
N GLY A 106 2.56 9.48 -1.50
CA GLY A 106 3.23 10.67 -0.98
C GLY A 106 2.70 11.96 -1.62
N GLY A 107 2.46 11.96 -2.94
CA GLY A 107 1.87 13.10 -3.65
C GLY A 107 0.46 13.45 -3.14
N LEU A 108 -0.38 12.44 -2.89
CA LEU A 108 -1.71 12.65 -2.30
C LEU A 108 -1.64 13.36 -0.94
N VAL A 109 -0.73 12.92 -0.06
CA VAL A 109 -0.63 13.49 1.29
C VAL A 109 0.07 14.85 1.30
N TYR A 110 1.24 14.96 0.68
CA TYR A 110 2.12 16.13 0.84
C TYR A 110 1.81 17.25 -0.13
N GLU A 111 1.31 16.95 -1.33
CA GLU A 111 0.95 18.00 -2.29
C GLU A 111 -0.53 18.35 -2.12
N GLN A 112 -1.42 17.38 -2.23
CA GLN A 112 -2.86 17.64 -2.23
C GLN A 112 -3.37 17.95 -0.82
N GLY A 113 -3.04 17.13 0.18
CA GLY A 113 -3.42 17.38 1.57
C GLY A 113 -2.91 18.73 2.11
N ALA A 114 -1.67 19.09 1.78
CA ALA A 114 -1.11 20.39 2.14
C ALA A 114 -1.82 21.55 1.42
N ARG A 115 -2.10 21.43 0.11
CA ARG A 115 -2.84 22.43 -0.66
C ARG A 115 -4.23 22.70 -0.08
N ILE A 116 -4.97 21.66 0.29
CA ILE A 116 -6.31 21.79 0.90
C ILE A 116 -6.21 22.58 2.21
N THR A 117 -5.26 22.22 3.07
CA THR A 117 -5.03 22.88 4.36
C THR A 117 -4.67 24.36 4.19
N LEU A 118 -3.79 24.68 3.24
CA LEU A 118 -3.38 26.06 2.95
C LEU A 118 -4.54 26.88 2.36
N THR A 119 -5.34 26.30 1.47
CA THR A 119 -6.51 26.96 0.86
C THR A 119 -7.55 27.29 1.94
N GLN A 120 -7.85 26.35 2.83
CA GLN A 120 -8.76 26.55 3.95
C GLN A 120 -8.24 27.64 4.91
N LYS A 121 -6.93 27.63 5.21
CA LYS A 121 -6.29 28.62 6.09
C LYS A 121 -6.28 30.03 5.48
N ALA A 122 -6.20 30.14 4.16
CA ALA A 122 -6.29 31.40 3.42
C ALA A 122 -7.72 31.98 3.36
N GLY A 123 -8.71 31.32 3.99
CA GLY A 123 -10.10 31.78 4.01
C GLY A 123 -10.83 31.59 2.67
N LEU A 124 -10.17 30.98 1.69
CA LEU A 124 -10.80 30.50 0.47
C LEU A 124 -11.55 29.22 0.84
N LYS A 125 -12.83 29.35 1.18
CA LYS A 125 -13.73 28.19 1.10
C LYS A 125 -13.67 27.73 -0.34
N VAL A 126 -13.27 26.49 -0.57
CA VAL A 126 -13.50 25.81 -1.84
C VAL A 126 -14.99 25.99 -2.12
N SER A 127 -15.31 26.83 -3.10
CA SER A 127 -16.66 27.24 -3.39
C SER A 127 -17.47 25.98 -3.67
N GLU A 128 -18.43 25.69 -2.78
CA GLU A 128 -19.54 24.80 -3.06
C GLU A 128 -20.13 25.26 -4.40
N ASP A 129 -20.03 24.43 -5.43
CA ASP A 129 -20.60 24.72 -6.74
C ASP A 129 -22.08 24.98 -6.56
N SER A 130 -22.44 26.25 -6.66
CA SER A 130 -23.80 26.71 -6.86
C SER A 130 -24.28 26.18 -8.21
N GLY A 131 -24.77 24.94 -8.20
CA GLY A 131 -25.50 24.36 -9.31
C GLY A 131 -26.56 25.36 -9.82
N PRO A 132 -26.83 25.36 -11.14
CA PRO A 132 -27.58 26.44 -11.76
C PRO A 132 -28.93 26.60 -11.06
N LYS A 133 -29.16 27.78 -10.46
CA LYS A 133 -30.49 28.19 -10.03
C LYS A 133 -31.39 28.07 -11.25
N ARG A 134 -32.24 27.04 -11.28
CA ARG A 134 -33.38 26.99 -12.19
C ARG A 134 -34.25 28.19 -11.84
N LEU A 135 -34.12 29.25 -12.62
CA LEU A 135 -35.10 30.31 -12.64
C LEU A 135 -36.40 29.68 -13.08
N GLY A 136 -37.35 29.65 -12.16
CA GLY A 136 -38.70 29.20 -12.42
C GLY A 136 -39.30 30.02 -13.55
N PHE A 137 -39.87 29.30 -14.51
CA PHE A 137 -41.00 29.75 -15.32
C PHE A 137 -42.07 28.67 -15.19
#